data_AF-A0A1M7AHJ7-F1
#
_entry.id   AF-A0A1M7AHJ7-F1
#
_cell.length_a   1.000
_cell.length_b   1.000
_cell.length_c   1.000
_cell.angle_alpha   90.00
_cell.angle_beta   90.00
_cell.angle_gamma   90.00
#
_symmetry.space_group_name_H-M   'P 1'
#
loop_
_entity.id
_entity.type
_entity.pdbx_description
1 polymer ?
#
loop_
_entity_poly.entity_id
_entity_poly.type
_entity_poly.pdbx_seq_one_letter_code
_entity_poly.pdbx_strand_id
1 'polypeptide(L)'
;MMVLNDKLKTLIESVPKNLCGVYYLLNDKKEIIYIGKSINIRNRLVQHFKSTEKKEVKLQHFTDSVEYENLGSELIALLRESELIKNHLPIFNRAQRKIKFFYGIYQTKTPEGYMALTIKKIEANKEELLSFTSLIEAKNYLFLITEKYFLCQKINGLYKTNSACFQYNLKECFGACINQEDYKQYNKRVKVFIESIQLPKKDFLFELQGRTDHEKGIVLIEKGVYKGFGFCDKDLTDLDELKKCIQHKQDNRDIRRILFRFIKLEISASISKG
;
A
#
# COMPACT_ATOMS: atom_id res chain seq x y z
N MET A 1 -8.28 12.21 -31.83
CA MET A 1 -7.82 12.92 -30.63
C MET A 1 -8.93 13.85 -30.17
N MET A 2 -9.42 13.72 -28.95
CA MET A 2 -10.42 14.65 -28.41
C MET A 2 -9.72 15.99 -28.13
N VAL A 3 -10.24 17.09 -28.68
CA VAL A 3 -9.73 18.44 -28.42
C VAL A 3 -10.19 18.84 -27.02
N LEU A 4 -9.25 19.21 -26.14
CA LEU A 4 -9.61 19.75 -24.82
C LEU A 4 -10.40 21.04 -25.02
N ASN A 5 -11.54 21.18 -24.33
CA ASN A 5 -12.23 22.46 -24.27
C ASN A 5 -11.41 23.48 -23.45
N ASP A 6 -11.68 24.76 -23.63
CA ASP A 6 -10.85 25.81 -23.04
C ASP A 6 -10.94 25.84 -21.50
N LYS A 7 -12.10 25.48 -20.93
CA LYS A 7 -12.25 25.31 -19.47
C LYS A 7 -11.21 24.33 -18.91
N LEU A 8 -11.10 23.13 -19.47
CA LEU A 8 -10.17 22.12 -18.97
C LEU A 8 -8.70 22.52 -19.16
N LYS A 9 -8.37 23.29 -20.21
CA LYS A 9 -7.02 23.84 -20.40
C LYS A 9 -6.67 24.83 -19.29
N THR A 10 -7.57 25.77 -19.00
CA THR A 10 -7.38 26.75 -17.92
C THR A 10 -7.18 26.06 -16.56
N LEU A 11 -7.93 24.98 -16.29
CA LEU A 11 -7.75 24.20 -15.05
C LEU A 11 -6.40 23.47 -14.96
N ILE A 12 -5.83 23.05 -16.09
CA ILE A 12 -4.48 22.47 -16.11
C ILE A 12 -3.44 23.57 -15.84
N GLU A 13 -3.64 24.74 -16.44
CA GLU A 13 -2.70 25.86 -16.36
C GLU A 13 -2.68 26.52 -14.98
N SER A 14 -3.78 26.46 -14.23
CA SER A 14 -3.87 26.96 -12.85
C SER A 14 -3.00 26.19 -11.85
N VAL A 15 -2.55 24.97 -12.19
CA VAL A 15 -1.66 24.17 -11.35
C VAL A 15 -0.20 24.39 -11.75
N PRO A 16 0.71 24.73 -10.83
CA PRO A 16 2.13 24.93 -11.12
C PRO A 16 2.77 23.74 -11.85
N LYS A 17 3.77 24.03 -12.70
CA LYS A 17 4.56 23.00 -13.37
C LYS A 17 5.40 22.23 -12.35
N ASN A 18 5.60 20.92 -12.59
CA ASN A 18 6.47 20.04 -11.78
C ASN A 18 6.08 19.91 -10.30
N LEU A 19 4.85 20.27 -9.94
CA LEU A 19 4.38 20.15 -8.57
C LEU A 19 4.10 18.68 -8.23
N CYS A 20 4.79 18.19 -7.18
CA CYS A 20 4.57 16.87 -6.60
C CYS A 20 3.65 16.98 -5.38
N GLY A 21 2.57 16.20 -5.37
CA GLY A 21 1.64 16.21 -4.24
C GLY A 21 0.30 15.60 -4.57
N VAL A 22 -0.73 16.10 -3.87
CA VAL A 22 -2.12 15.66 -4.01
C VAL A 22 -2.93 16.76 -4.69
N TYR A 23 -3.89 16.38 -5.54
CA TYR A 23 -4.85 17.28 -6.16
C TYR A 23 -6.27 16.82 -5.92
N TYR A 24 -7.16 17.80 -5.92
CA TYR A 24 -8.59 17.67 -5.69
C TYR A 24 -9.31 18.16 -6.94
N LEU A 25 -10.24 17.36 -7.44
CA LEU A 25 -11.20 17.80 -8.44
C LEU A 25 -12.51 18.08 -7.72
N LEU A 26 -13.01 19.31 -7.87
CA LEU A 26 -14.23 19.77 -7.23
C LEU A 26 -15.31 20.02 -8.27
N ASN A 27 -16.57 19.79 -7.91
CA ASN A 27 -17.71 20.17 -8.75
C ASN A 27 -18.08 21.65 -8.60
N ASP A 28 -19.11 22.06 -9.34
CA ASP A 28 -19.70 23.41 -9.34
C ASP A 28 -20.20 23.85 -7.94
N LYS A 29 -20.54 22.90 -7.07
CA LYS A 29 -20.92 23.11 -5.67
C LYS A 29 -19.74 23.11 -4.69
N LYS A 30 -18.50 23.09 -5.19
CA LYS A 30 -17.26 22.98 -4.38
C LYS A 30 -17.17 21.70 -3.55
N GLU A 31 -17.82 20.63 -3.98
CA GLU A 31 -17.69 19.31 -3.36
C GLU A 31 -16.54 18.53 -4.00
N ILE A 32 -15.72 17.87 -3.19
CA ILE A 32 -14.62 17.03 -3.67
C ILE A 32 -15.20 15.77 -4.34
N ILE A 33 -15.04 15.66 -5.65
CA ILE A 33 -15.51 14.51 -6.43
C ILE A 33 -14.40 13.49 -6.68
N TYR A 34 -13.14 13.93 -6.65
CA TYR A 34 -11.98 13.07 -6.83
C TYR A 34 -10.74 13.64 -6.13
N ILE A 35 -9.90 12.74 -5.61
CA ILE A 35 -8.57 13.05 -5.05
C ILE A 35 -7.56 12.14 -5.73
N GLY A 36 -6.41 12.67 -6.12
CA GLY A 36 -5.31 11.87 -6.65
C GLY A 36 -3.94 12.42 -6.29
N LYS A 37 -2.91 11.58 -6.38
CA LYS A 37 -1.51 12.01 -6.24
C LYS A 37 -0.75 12.00 -7.56
N SER A 38 0.29 12.81 -7.65
CA SER A 38 1.26 12.75 -8.74
C SER A 38 2.59 13.37 -8.35
N ILE A 39 3.68 12.89 -8.96
CA ILE A 39 4.97 13.60 -8.98
C ILE A 39 4.93 14.84 -9.88
N ASN A 40 3.95 14.90 -10.78
CA ASN A 40 3.65 16.06 -11.62
C ASN A 40 2.14 16.14 -11.82
N ILE A 41 1.48 16.97 -11.00
CA ILE A 41 0.01 17.07 -11.00
C ILE A 41 -0.50 17.54 -12.36
N ARG A 42 0.15 18.54 -12.97
CA ARG A 42 -0.25 19.07 -14.28
C ARG A 42 -0.30 17.98 -15.36
N ASN A 43 0.74 17.15 -15.46
CA ASN A 43 0.77 16.03 -16.40
C ASN A 43 -0.33 15.01 -16.12
N ARG A 44 -0.62 14.77 -14.84
CA ARG A 44 -1.69 13.85 -14.43
C ARG A 44 -3.08 14.37 -14.81
N LEU A 45 -3.33 15.68 -14.66
CA LEU A 45 -4.56 16.31 -15.12
C LEU A 45 -4.72 16.20 -16.65
N VAL A 46 -3.65 16.39 -17.41
CA VAL A 46 -3.67 16.16 -18.87
C VAL A 46 -4.10 14.74 -19.21
N GLN A 47 -3.59 13.73 -18.48
CA GLN A 47 -3.99 12.33 -18.68
C GLN A 47 -5.48 12.12 -18.39
N HIS A 48 -5.98 12.65 -17.27
CA HIS A 48 -7.40 12.60 -16.93
C HIS A 48 -8.27 13.26 -18.00
N PHE A 49 -7.90 14.46 -18.45
CA PHE A 49 -8.72 15.27 -19.34
C PHE A 49 -8.62 14.91 -20.82
N LYS A 50 -7.64 14.08 -21.22
CA LYS A 50 -7.54 13.52 -22.57
C LYS A 50 -8.05 12.08 -22.68
N SER A 51 -8.28 11.40 -21.56
CA SER A 51 -8.73 10.01 -21.55
C SER A 51 -10.18 9.87 -22.00
N THR A 52 -10.48 8.79 -22.72
CA THR A 52 -11.84 8.42 -23.16
C THR A 52 -12.49 7.38 -22.26
N GLU A 53 -11.84 6.97 -21.18
CA GLU A 53 -12.42 6.02 -20.23
C GLU A 53 -13.66 6.60 -19.54
N LYS A 54 -14.67 5.75 -19.30
CA LYS A 54 -15.97 6.17 -18.74
C LYS A 54 -15.86 6.97 -17.43
N LYS A 55 -14.88 6.65 -16.57
CA LYS A 55 -14.63 7.41 -15.33
C LYS A 55 -14.09 8.79 -15.64
N GLU A 56 -13.13 8.87 -16.56
CA GLU A 56 -12.38 10.07 -16.90
C GLU A 56 -13.27 11.09 -17.63
N VAL A 57 -14.14 10.62 -18.52
CA VAL A 57 -15.18 11.46 -19.15
C VAL A 57 -16.11 12.08 -18.09
N LYS A 58 -16.44 11.35 -17.01
CA LYS A 58 -17.22 11.92 -15.91
C LYS A 58 -16.42 12.95 -15.13
N LEU A 59 -15.14 12.69 -14.85
CA LEU A 59 -14.28 13.69 -14.20
C LEU A 59 -14.21 14.97 -15.04
N GLN A 60 -13.99 14.86 -16.34
CA GLN A 60 -13.98 16.00 -17.26
C GLN A 60 -15.29 16.81 -17.21
N HIS A 61 -16.43 16.12 -17.19
CA HIS A 61 -17.74 16.75 -17.19
C HIS A 61 -18.06 17.45 -15.86
N PHE A 62 -17.78 16.81 -14.73
CA PHE A 62 -18.16 17.31 -13.41
C PHE A 62 -17.11 18.21 -12.76
N THR A 63 -15.87 18.26 -13.26
CA THR A 63 -14.84 19.12 -12.68
C THR A 63 -15.12 20.58 -13.02
N ASP A 64 -15.28 21.37 -11.98
CA ASP A 64 -15.39 22.82 -12.06
C ASP A 64 -14.10 23.53 -11.66
N SER A 65 -13.43 23.03 -10.62
CA SER A 65 -12.18 23.61 -10.12
C SER A 65 -11.20 22.55 -9.66
N VAL A 66 -9.92 22.93 -9.63
CA VAL A 66 -8.81 22.07 -9.20
C VAL A 66 -8.08 22.77 -8.05
N GLU A 67 -7.96 22.06 -6.93
CA GLU A 67 -7.12 22.45 -5.80
C GLU A 67 -5.97 21.45 -5.66
N TYR A 68 -4.92 21.82 -4.93
CA TYR A 68 -3.75 20.96 -4.73
C TYR A 68 -2.99 21.28 -3.44
N GLU A 69 -2.30 20.26 -2.93
CA GLU A 69 -1.32 20.35 -1.85
C GLU A 69 0.06 19.97 -2.42
N ASN A 70 1.03 20.87 -2.34
CA ASN A 70 2.43 20.53 -2.61
C ASN A 70 2.99 19.73 -1.43
N LEU A 71 3.60 18.58 -1.71
CA LEU A 71 4.16 17.67 -0.71
C LEU A 71 5.62 17.31 -0.99
N GLY A 72 6.18 17.71 -2.13
CA GLY A 72 7.61 17.54 -2.46
C GLY A 72 8.08 16.12 -2.78
N SER A 73 7.48 15.11 -2.14
CA SER A 73 7.89 13.71 -2.23
C SER A 73 6.73 12.80 -2.62
N GLU A 74 7.03 11.83 -3.48
CA GLU A 74 6.05 10.82 -3.90
C GLU A 74 5.50 10.01 -2.72
N LEU A 75 6.36 9.63 -1.77
CA LEU A 75 5.95 8.82 -0.63
C LEU A 75 4.96 9.60 0.24
N ILE A 76 5.27 10.86 0.57
CA ILE A 76 4.39 11.72 1.36
C ILE A 76 3.07 11.95 0.61
N ALA A 77 3.13 12.20 -0.69
CA ALA A 77 1.94 12.34 -1.53
C ALA A 77 1.05 11.10 -1.52
N LEU A 78 1.64 9.92 -1.55
CA LEU A 78 0.91 8.65 -1.50
C LEU A 78 0.27 8.40 -0.12
N LEU A 79 0.98 8.72 0.97
CA LEU A 79 0.45 8.62 2.33
C LEU A 79 -0.72 9.60 2.55
N ARG A 80 -0.55 10.86 2.11
CA ARG A 80 -1.56 11.93 2.21
C ARG A 80 -2.80 11.64 1.36
N GLU A 81 -2.64 11.12 0.14
CA GLU A 81 -3.76 10.70 -0.71
C GLU A 81 -4.61 9.62 -0.01
N SER A 82 -3.96 8.61 0.55
CA SER A 82 -4.65 7.51 1.25
C SER A 82 -5.45 8.01 2.46
N GLU A 83 -4.89 8.95 3.23
CA GLU A 83 -5.58 9.62 4.34
C GLU A 83 -6.82 10.37 3.84
N LEU A 84 -6.64 11.24 2.83
CA LEU A 84 -7.69 12.12 2.34
C LEU A 84 -8.86 11.37 1.72
N ILE A 85 -8.59 10.29 0.97
CA ILE A 85 -9.67 9.50 0.37
C ILE A 85 -10.50 8.78 1.43
N LYS A 86 -9.89 8.35 2.54
CA LYS A 86 -10.62 7.76 3.66
C LYS A 86 -11.47 8.79 4.40
N ASN A 87 -10.98 10.02 4.54
CA ASN A 87 -11.69 11.09 5.23
C ASN A 87 -12.84 11.68 4.40
N HIS A 88 -12.63 11.89 3.10
CA HIS A 88 -13.60 12.58 2.23
C HIS A 88 -14.50 11.64 1.43
N LEU A 89 -14.09 10.39 1.24
CA LEU A 89 -14.80 9.39 0.41
C LEU A 89 -15.32 9.96 -0.93
N PRO A 90 -14.48 10.58 -1.78
CA PRO A 90 -14.93 11.29 -2.99
C PRO A 90 -15.59 10.37 -4.00
N ILE A 91 -16.64 10.82 -4.69
CA ILE A 91 -17.53 9.93 -5.45
C ILE A 91 -16.84 9.06 -6.51
N PHE A 92 -15.78 9.58 -7.14
CA PHE A 92 -15.06 8.91 -8.22
C PHE A 92 -13.80 8.14 -7.77
N ASN A 93 -13.39 8.21 -6.50
CA ASN A 93 -12.34 7.35 -5.92
C ASN A 93 -12.85 5.94 -5.59
N ARG A 94 -13.64 5.34 -6.50
CA ARG A 94 -14.38 4.09 -6.25
C ARG A 94 -13.51 2.96 -5.73
N ALA A 95 -12.30 2.79 -6.28
CA ALA A 95 -11.36 1.77 -5.84
C ALA A 95 -11.04 1.94 -4.35
N GLN A 96 -10.56 3.11 -3.94
CA GLN A 96 -10.12 3.33 -2.57
C GLN A 96 -11.30 3.60 -1.59
N ARG A 97 -12.49 3.98 -2.06
CA ARG A 97 -13.72 4.08 -1.23
C ARG A 97 -14.31 2.74 -0.82
N LYS A 98 -14.23 1.74 -1.71
CA LYS A 98 -15.06 0.52 -1.67
C LYS A 98 -14.27 -0.77 -1.71
N ILE A 99 -12.95 -0.76 -1.54
CA ILE A 99 -12.26 -2.02 -1.26
C ILE A 99 -12.58 -2.42 0.18
N LYS A 100 -13.77 -3.00 0.37
CA LYS A 100 -14.03 -3.89 1.48
C LYS A 100 -13.21 -5.13 1.19
N PHE A 101 -12.09 -5.25 1.87
CA PHE A 101 -11.38 -6.51 1.90
C PHE A 101 -12.27 -7.49 2.66
N PHE A 102 -12.78 -8.49 1.96
CA PHE A 102 -13.69 -9.47 2.56
C PHE A 102 -12.93 -10.65 3.14
N TYR A 103 -11.71 -10.91 2.67
CA TYR A 103 -10.92 -12.07 3.04
C TYR A 103 -9.51 -11.68 3.49
N GLY A 104 -9.00 -12.34 4.53
CA GLY A 104 -7.65 -12.19 5.04
C GLY A 104 -6.95 -13.55 5.17
N ILE A 105 -5.63 -13.56 5.00
CA ILE A 105 -4.75 -14.67 5.37
C ILE A 105 -4.33 -14.45 6.81
N TYR A 106 -4.53 -15.45 7.66
CA TYR A 106 -4.16 -15.45 9.06
C TYR A 106 -3.18 -16.57 9.36
N GLN A 107 -2.24 -16.32 10.27
CA GLN A 107 -1.48 -17.40 10.89
C GLN A 107 -2.37 -18.11 11.92
N THR A 108 -2.45 -19.43 11.82
CA THR A 108 -3.09 -20.30 12.80
C THR A 108 -2.11 -21.41 13.19
N LYS A 109 -2.39 -22.12 14.28
CA LYS A 109 -1.56 -23.24 14.74
C LYS A 109 -2.39 -24.53 14.66
N THR A 110 -1.85 -25.57 14.04
CA THR A 110 -2.47 -26.91 14.07
C THR A 110 -2.23 -27.58 15.42
N PRO A 111 -3.00 -28.63 15.79
CA PRO A 111 -2.76 -29.38 17.03
C PRO A 111 -1.33 -29.94 17.14
N GLU A 112 -0.74 -30.33 16.00
CA GLU A 112 0.61 -30.89 15.89
C GLU A 112 1.71 -29.82 15.94
N GLY A 113 1.34 -28.53 15.95
CA GLY A 113 2.26 -27.41 16.13
C GLY A 113 2.69 -26.67 14.86
N TYR A 114 2.18 -27.05 13.68
CA TYR A 114 2.47 -26.36 12.42
C TYR A 114 1.79 -24.99 12.36
N MET A 115 2.47 -24.00 11.78
CA MET A 115 1.93 -22.67 11.50
C MET A 115 1.20 -22.66 10.15
N ALA A 116 -0.12 -22.81 10.17
CA ALA A 116 -0.94 -22.81 8.97
C ALA A 116 -1.34 -21.39 8.54
N LEU A 117 -1.15 -21.06 7.27
CA LEU A 117 -1.67 -19.83 6.66
C LEU A 117 -3.08 -20.10 6.13
N THR A 118 -4.09 -19.53 6.77
CA THR A 118 -5.51 -19.83 6.47
C THR A 118 -6.26 -18.62 5.98
N ILE A 119 -7.10 -18.80 4.95
CA ILE A 119 -7.97 -17.75 4.45
C ILE A 119 -9.27 -17.74 5.23
N LYS A 120 -9.62 -16.60 5.82
CA LYS A 120 -10.89 -16.38 6.53
C LYS A 120 -11.52 -15.08 6.08
N LYS A 121 -12.80 -14.88 6.39
CA LYS A 121 -13.40 -13.55 6.26
C LYS A 121 -12.69 -12.57 7.21
N ILE A 122 -12.61 -11.29 6.82
CA ILE A 122 -12.03 -10.28 7.71
C ILE A 122 -12.94 -10.06 8.91
N GLU A 123 -12.34 -10.05 10.10
CA GLU A 123 -13.00 -9.78 11.38
C GLU A 123 -12.39 -8.51 11.98
N ALA A 124 -13.22 -7.59 12.49
CA ALA A 124 -12.75 -6.26 12.94
C ALA A 124 -11.69 -6.30 14.05
N ASN A 125 -11.64 -7.39 14.84
CA ASN A 125 -10.79 -7.51 16.02
C ASN A 125 -9.61 -8.49 15.83
N LYS A 126 -9.29 -8.87 14.59
CA LYS A 126 -8.14 -9.74 14.30
C LYS A 126 -7.26 -9.10 13.24
N GLU A 127 -5.98 -9.00 13.53
CA GLU A 127 -5.00 -8.59 12.52
C GLU A 127 -4.70 -9.75 11.57
N GLU A 128 -5.06 -9.56 10.31
CA GLU A 128 -4.67 -10.44 9.23
C GLU A 128 -3.26 -10.09 8.70
N LEU A 129 -2.55 -11.09 8.19
CA LEU A 129 -1.24 -10.90 7.57
C LEU A 129 -1.35 -10.15 6.24
N LEU A 130 -2.33 -10.55 5.43
CA LEU A 130 -2.63 -10.01 4.11
C LEU A 130 -4.11 -10.13 3.85
N SER A 131 -4.63 -9.33 2.92
CA SER A 131 -6.06 -9.34 2.67
C SER A 131 -6.41 -8.88 1.27
N PHE A 132 -7.57 -9.36 0.84
CA PHE A 132 -7.92 -9.53 -0.57
C PHE A 132 -9.37 -9.15 -0.78
N THR A 133 -9.67 -8.72 -2.00
CA THR A 133 -11.01 -8.28 -2.39
C THR A 133 -11.94 -9.45 -2.69
N SER A 134 -11.37 -10.62 -2.99
CA SER A 134 -12.11 -11.84 -3.26
C SER A 134 -11.40 -13.07 -2.69
N LEU A 135 -12.17 -14.16 -2.50
CA LEU A 135 -11.62 -15.44 -2.07
C LEU A 135 -10.68 -16.04 -3.12
N ILE A 136 -10.97 -15.83 -4.41
CA ILE A 136 -10.16 -16.35 -5.52
C ILE A 136 -8.77 -15.70 -5.50
N GLU A 137 -8.71 -14.37 -5.37
CA GLU A 137 -7.46 -13.61 -5.24
C GLU A 137 -6.63 -14.10 -4.05
N ALA A 138 -7.27 -14.30 -2.89
CA ALA A 138 -6.61 -14.83 -1.70
C ALA A 138 -6.04 -16.25 -1.92
N LYS A 139 -6.81 -17.14 -2.56
CA LYS A 139 -6.38 -18.53 -2.85
C LYS A 139 -5.21 -18.56 -3.82
N ASN A 140 -5.27 -17.79 -4.90
CA ASN A 140 -4.19 -17.71 -5.89
C ASN A 140 -2.91 -17.20 -5.25
N TYR A 141 -3.01 -16.16 -4.40
CA TYR A 141 -1.84 -15.63 -3.71
C TYR A 141 -1.28 -16.62 -2.67
N LEU A 142 -2.13 -17.28 -1.88
CA LEU A 142 -1.70 -18.30 -0.93
C LEU A 142 -1.04 -19.50 -1.63
N PHE A 143 -1.52 -19.88 -2.81
CA PHE A 143 -0.89 -20.91 -3.64
C PHE A 143 0.54 -20.52 -4.02
N LEU A 144 0.73 -19.31 -4.55
CA LEU A 144 2.06 -18.79 -4.91
C LEU A 144 3.03 -18.74 -3.72
N ILE A 145 2.56 -18.32 -2.53
CA ILE A 145 3.37 -18.35 -1.30
C ILE A 145 3.73 -19.80 -0.94
N THR A 146 2.76 -20.69 -1.03
CA THR A 146 2.93 -22.09 -0.65
C THR A 146 4.00 -22.76 -1.51
N GLU A 147 4.00 -22.52 -2.82
CA GLU A 147 5.06 -22.97 -3.72
C GLU A 147 6.40 -22.29 -3.42
N LYS A 148 6.43 -20.95 -3.39
CA LYS A 148 7.67 -20.17 -3.22
C LYS A 148 8.46 -20.57 -1.98
N TYR A 149 7.78 -20.86 -0.88
CA TYR A 149 8.39 -21.18 0.41
C TYR A 149 8.34 -22.68 0.74
N PHE A 150 8.05 -23.56 -0.23
CA PHE A 150 7.96 -25.00 -0.04
C PHE A 150 7.09 -25.39 1.16
N LEU A 151 5.94 -24.74 1.29
CA LEU A 151 4.96 -25.00 2.33
C LEU A 151 3.98 -26.09 1.85
N CYS A 152 3.22 -26.65 2.79
CA CYS A 152 2.28 -27.72 2.48
C CYS A 152 0.88 -27.16 2.19
N GLN A 153 0.35 -27.44 1.01
CA GLN A 153 -1.02 -27.06 0.62
C GLN A 153 -2.10 -27.61 1.58
N LYS A 154 -1.91 -28.81 2.15
CA LYS A 154 -2.88 -29.39 3.09
C LYS A 154 -2.88 -28.63 4.42
N ILE A 155 -1.71 -28.32 4.96
CA ILE A 155 -1.57 -27.51 6.18
C ILE A 155 -2.15 -26.11 5.96
N ASN A 156 -1.91 -25.49 4.80
CA ASN A 156 -2.47 -24.18 4.43
C ASN A 156 -3.95 -24.25 3.98
N GLY A 157 -4.59 -25.43 4.00
CA GLY A 157 -6.00 -25.60 3.65
C GLY A 157 -6.35 -25.35 2.17
N LEU A 158 -5.35 -25.33 1.28
CA LEU A 158 -5.53 -25.19 -0.17
C LEU A 158 -5.98 -26.50 -0.84
N TYR A 159 -5.59 -27.65 -0.27
CA TYR A 159 -5.89 -28.96 -0.83
C TYR A 159 -6.38 -29.92 0.26
N LYS A 160 -7.55 -30.53 0.04
CA LYS A 160 -8.13 -31.51 0.95
C LYS A 160 -7.82 -32.91 0.46
N THR A 161 -7.17 -33.71 1.30
CA THR A 161 -6.88 -35.12 1.03
C THR A 161 -6.68 -35.86 2.35
N ASN A 162 -6.96 -37.16 2.37
CA ASN A 162 -6.65 -38.02 3.51
C ASN A 162 -5.20 -38.52 3.49
N SER A 163 -4.56 -38.52 2.32
CA SER A 163 -3.17 -38.93 2.10
C SER A 163 -2.22 -37.73 2.06
N ALA A 164 -1.03 -37.92 1.48
CA ALA A 164 -0.07 -36.85 1.23
C ALA A 164 -0.64 -35.81 0.24
N CYS A 165 -0.24 -34.54 0.41
CA CYS A 165 -0.67 -33.48 -0.50
C CYS A 165 0.00 -33.62 -1.88
N PHE A 166 -0.64 -33.10 -2.93
CA PHE A 166 -0.14 -33.16 -4.29
C PHE A 166 1.32 -32.66 -4.44
N GLN A 167 1.66 -31.53 -3.82
CA GLN A 167 3.02 -30.98 -3.82
C GLN A 167 4.08 -31.89 -3.19
N TYR A 168 3.73 -32.74 -2.23
CA TYR A 168 4.69 -33.68 -1.66
C TYR A 168 5.10 -34.72 -2.72
N ASN A 169 4.13 -35.21 -3.49
CA ASN A 169 4.39 -36.15 -4.59
C ASN A 169 5.25 -35.51 -5.69
N LEU A 170 5.15 -34.18 -5.86
CA LEU A 170 5.99 -33.40 -6.76
C LEU A 170 7.33 -32.93 -6.15
N LYS A 171 7.60 -33.26 -4.88
CA LYS A 171 8.77 -32.79 -4.11
C LYS A 171 8.86 -31.25 -3.94
N GLU A 172 7.71 -30.59 -4.02
CA GLU A 172 7.56 -29.13 -3.80
C GLU A 172 7.16 -28.78 -2.36
N CYS A 173 7.02 -29.79 -1.49
CA CYS A 173 7.02 -29.62 -0.04
C CYS A 173 7.66 -30.82 0.66
N PHE A 174 8.07 -30.67 1.92
CA PHE A 174 8.80 -31.71 2.67
C PHE A 174 7.90 -32.64 3.49
N GLY A 175 6.60 -32.71 3.20
CA GLY A 175 5.73 -33.74 3.79
C GLY A 175 5.21 -33.42 5.20
N ALA A 176 5.08 -32.14 5.57
CA ALA A 176 4.49 -31.72 6.84
C ALA A 176 3.09 -32.35 7.10
N CYS A 177 2.28 -32.54 6.06
CA CYS A 177 0.94 -33.14 6.17
C CYS A 177 0.90 -34.63 6.56
N ILE A 178 2.05 -35.31 6.49
CA ILE A 178 2.22 -36.72 6.81
C ILE A 178 3.29 -36.91 7.89
N ASN A 179 3.58 -35.84 8.66
CA ASN A 179 4.55 -35.81 9.74
C ASN A 179 5.98 -36.23 9.34
N GLN A 180 6.35 -36.16 8.06
CA GLN A 180 7.74 -36.41 7.63
C GLN A 180 8.65 -35.21 7.89
N GLU A 181 8.10 -34.00 7.86
CA GLU A 181 8.82 -32.79 8.23
C GLU A 181 8.42 -32.37 9.66
N ASP A 182 9.41 -32.16 10.52
CA ASP A 182 9.19 -31.60 11.86
C ASP A 182 8.62 -30.17 11.79
N TYR A 183 7.67 -29.87 12.69
CA TYR A 183 6.98 -28.59 12.71
C TYR A 183 7.93 -27.41 12.92
N LYS A 184 9.07 -27.57 13.63
CA LYS A 184 10.02 -26.47 13.83
C LYS A 184 10.68 -26.08 12.52
N GLN A 185 11.01 -27.03 11.66
CA GLN A 185 11.62 -26.75 10.35
C GLN A 185 10.60 -26.13 9.39
N TYR A 186 9.40 -26.68 9.33
CA TYR A 186 8.29 -26.10 8.56
C TYR A 186 8.03 -24.65 8.98
N ASN A 187 7.90 -24.41 10.29
CA ASN A 187 7.58 -23.10 10.83
C ASN A 187 8.65 -22.03 10.56
N LYS A 188 9.93 -22.41 10.37
CA LYS A 188 10.96 -21.45 9.95
C LYS A 188 10.61 -20.82 8.60
N ARG A 189 10.15 -21.60 7.62
CA ARG A 189 9.79 -21.07 6.30
C ARG A 189 8.54 -20.20 6.34
N VAL A 190 7.56 -20.56 7.18
CA VAL A 190 6.39 -19.72 7.43
C VAL A 190 6.80 -18.37 8.05
N LYS A 191 7.72 -18.38 9.02
CA LYS A 191 8.25 -17.14 9.62
C LYS A 191 8.99 -16.27 8.60
N VAL A 192 9.83 -16.86 7.74
CA VAL A 192 10.49 -16.12 6.66
C VAL A 192 9.46 -15.42 5.76
N PHE A 193 8.35 -16.09 5.43
CA PHE A 193 7.27 -15.45 4.69
C PHE A 193 6.64 -14.28 5.48
N ILE A 194 6.27 -14.49 6.74
CA ILE A 194 5.63 -13.46 7.58
C ILE A 194 6.54 -12.22 7.73
N GLU A 195 7.84 -12.44 7.98
CA GLU A 195 8.84 -11.37 8.03
C GLU A 195 8.97 -10.66 6.68
N SER A 196 8.81 -11.38 5.56
CA SER A 196 8.87 -10.81 4.21
C SER A 196 7.67 -9.94 3.80
N ILE A 197 6.67 -9.76 4.68
CA ILE A 197 5.48 -8.93 4.44
C ILE A 197 5.19 -7.91 5.55
N GLN A 198 5.90 -7.99 6.68
CA GLN A 198 5.76 -7.04 7.78
C GLN A 198 6.76 -5.89 7.66
N LEU A 199 6.38 -4.70 8.10
CA LEU A 199 7.36 -3.64 8.32
C LEU A 199 8.39 -4.15 9.33
N PRO A 200 9.69 -3.90 9.11
CA PRO A 200 10.70 -4.29 10.08
C PRO A 200 10.36 -3.63 11.43
N LYS A 201 10.48 -4.38 12.53
CA LYS A 201 10.27 -3.88 13.91
C LYS A 201 11.44 -3.00 14.37
N LYS A 202 11.84 -2.06 13.53
CA LYS A 202 12.89 -1.08 13.76
C LYS A 202 12.29 0.30 13.58
N ASP A 203 12.97 1.28 14.15
CA ASP A 203 12.63 2.68 13.95
C ASP A 203 13.21 3.11 12.60
N PHE A 204 12.40 3.83 11.83
CA PHE A 204 12.80 4.44 10.58
C PHE A 204 12.40 5.90 10.59
N LEU A 205 13.35 6.76 10.27
CA LEU A 205 13.11 8.15 9.90
C LEU A 205 13.62 8.31 8.47
N PHE A 206 12.70 8.54 7.55
CA PHE A 206 13.06 8.81 6.15
C PHE A 206 13.13 10.30 5.95
N GLU A 207 14.26 10.79 5.48
CA GLU A 207 14.40 12.14 4.94
C GLU A 207 14.13 12.11 3.44
N LEU A 208 13.25 12.99 2.98
CA LEU A 208 12.70 13.02 1.63
C LEU A 208 12.74 14.46 1.10
N GLN A 209 12.55 14.61 -0.21
CA GLN A 209 12.40 15.93 -0.80
C GLN A 209 11.23 16.70 -0.15
N GLY A 210 11.50 17.93 0.29
CA GLY A 210 10.50 18.84 0.84
C GLY A 210 9.71 19.58 -0.25
N ARG A 211 8.74 20.39 0.15
CA ARG A 211 7.89 21.18 -0.76
C ARG A 211 8.68 22.30 -1.44
N THR A 212 9.76 22.75 -0.80
CA THR A 212 10.70 23.75 -1.31
C THR A 212 12.14 23.28 -1.13
N ASP A 213 13.10 23.99 -1.72
CA ASP A 213 14.52 23.64 -1.64
C ASP A 213 15.15 23.90 -0.25
N HIS A 214 14.44 24.63 0.63
CA HIS A 214 14.86 25.00 1.99
C HIS A 214 14.28 24.10 3.08
N GLU A 215 13.46 23.12 2.71
CA GLU A 215 12.91 22.16 3.66
C GLU A 215 13.09 20.73 3.17
N LYS A 216 12.98 19.78 4.10
CA LYS A 216 12.90 18.36 3.82
C LYS A 216 11.61 17.78 4.37
N GLY A 217 11.07 16.82 3.63
CA GLY A 217 9.98 15.98 4.12
C GLY A 217 10.54 14.89 5.01
N ILE A 218 9.81 14.55 6.07
CA ILE A 218 10.18 13.44 6.96
C ILE A 218 9.02 12.47 7.14
N VAL A 219 9.32 11.18 7.23
CA VAL A 219 8.35 10.12 7.54
C VAL A 219 8.87 9.29 8.69
N LEU A 220 8.08 9.12 9.75
CA LEU A 220 8.47 8.40 10.96
C LEU A 220 7.70 7.09 11.11
N ILE A 221 8.45 6.02 11.37
CA ILE A 221 7.98 4.71 11.78
C ILE A 221 8.70 4.37 13.08
N GLU A 222 7.98 4.02 14.13
CA GLU A 222 8.58 3.55 15.39
C GLU A 222 8.08 2.17 15.71
N LYS A 223 9.00 1.24 15.98
CA LYS A 223 8.72 -0.16 16.29
C LYS A 223 7.79 -0.82 15.26
N GLY A 224 7.96 -0.47 13.98
CA GLY A 224 7.14 -0.95 12.87
C GLY A 224 5.74 -0.31 12.75
N VAL A 225 5.44 0.73 13.53
CA VAL A 225 4.18 1.48 13.49
C VAL A 225 4.40 2.84 12.87
N TYR A 226 3.64 3.16 11.82
CA TYR A 226 3.65 4.50 11.22
C TYR A 226 3.18 5.55 12.24
N LYS A 227 3.96 6.62 12.40
CA LYS A 227 3.64 7.71 13.33
C LYS A 227 3.13 8.96 12.61
N GLY A 228 3.53 9.19 11.38
CA GLY A 228 3.18 10.40 10.65
C GLY A 228 4.24 10.82 9.64
N PHE A 229 3.99 11.96 9.01
CA PHE A 229 4.96 12.67 8.21
C PHE A 229 4.96 14.15 8.59
N GLY A 230 6.03 14.86 8.22
CA GLY A 230 6.20 16.27 8.52
C GLY A 230 7.16 16.95 7.54
N PHE A 231 7.37 18.25 7.75
CA PHE A 231 8.37 19.02 7.03
C PHE A 231 9.21 19.79 8.04
N CYS A 232 10.52 19.78 7.89
CA CYS A 232 11.45 20.54 8.71
C CYS A 232 12.39 21.34 7.82
N ASP A 233 13.13 22.26 8.43
CA ASP A 233 14.30 22.87 7.79
C ASP A 233 15.24 21.78 7.25
N LYS A 234 15.77 22.01 6.05
CA LYS A 234 16.65 21.06 5.36
C LYS A 234 17.91 20.76 6.15
N ASP A 235 18.44 21.76 6.86
CA ASP A 235 19.71 21.66 7.58
C ASP A 235 19.54 21.10 9.00
N LEU A 236 18.29 20.87 9.46
CA LEU A 236 18.01 20.30 10.77
C LEU A 236 18.45 18.82 10.83
N THR A 237 19.42 18.49 11.68
CA THR A 237 19.95 17.11 11.81
C THR A 237 19.64 16.45 13.16
N ASP A 238 19.25 17.23 14.16
CA ASP A 238 18.92 16.71 15.49
C ASP A 238 17.65 15.85 15.44
N LEU A 239 17.76 14.60 15.93
CA LEU A 239 16.68 13.62 15.82
C LEU A 239 15.44 13.99 16.65
N ASP A 240 15.63 14.60 17.82
CA ASP A 240 14.51 14.96 18.69
C ASP A 240 13.74 16.15 18.11
N GLU A 241 14.45 17.12 17.55
CA GLU A 241 13.83 18.23 16.80
C GLU A 241 13.13 17.75 15.52
N LEU A 242 13.73 16.82 14.77
CA LEU A 242 13.09 16.22 13.59
C LEU A 242 11.77 15.54 13.97
N LYS A 243 11.76 14.77 15.07
CA LYS A 243 10.53 14.13 15.56
C LYS A 243 9.44 15.13 15.91
N LYS A 244 9.77 16.33 16.38
CA LYS A 244 8.78 17.39 16.69
C LYS A 244 8.07 17.93 15.45
N CYS A 245 8.68 17.88 14.27
CA CYS A 245 8.00 18.30 13.04
C CYS A 245 6.95 17.29 12.57
N ILE A 246 6.89 16.09 13.13
CA ILE A 246 5.97 15.03 12.69
C ILE A 246 4.54 15.41 13.05
N GLN A 247 3.69 15.51 12.03
CA GLN A 247 2.25 15.54 12.23
C GLN A 247 1.76 14.12 12.42
N HIS A 248 1.26 13.80 13.61
CA HIS A 248 0.80 12.46 13.91
C HIS A 248 -0.40 12.05 13.06
N LYS A 249 -0.31 10.87 12.45
CA LYS A 249 -1.33 10.30 11.55
C LYS A 249 -1.69 8.89 11.98
N GLN A 250 -2.88 8.44 11.58
CA GLN A 250 -3.33 7.09 11.87
C GLN A 250 -2.59 6.05 11.03
N ASP A 251 -1.98 5.08 11.70
CA ASP A 251 -1.51 3.86 11.05
C ASP A 251 -2.69 2.99 10.63
N ASN A 252 -2.57 2.38 9.44
CA ASN A 252 -3.55 1.43 8.94
C ASN A 252 -2.93 0.57 7.85
N ARG A 253 -3.67 -0.43 7.41
CA ARG A 253 -3.17 -1.43 6.48
C ARG A 253 -2.69 -0.88 5.12
N ASP A 254 -3.36 0.12 4.55
CA ASP A 254 -2.94 0.70 3.27
C ASP A 254 -1.63 1.47 3.43
N ILE A 255 -1.49 2.19 4.55
CA ILE A 255 -0.25 2.88 4.91
C ILE A 255 0.90 1.88 5.10
N ARG A 256 0.69 0.80 5.86
CA ARG A 256 1.70 -0.25 6.04
C ARG A 256 2.16 -0.83 4.69
N ARG A 257 1.25 -1.06 3.74
CA ARG A 257 1.57 -1.55 2.39
C ARG A 257 2.39 -0.55 1.58
N ILE A 258 2.03 0.74 1.63
CA ILE A 258 2.77 1.83 0.99
C ILE A 258 4.21 1.86 1.50
N LEU A 259 4.37 1.92 2.83
CA LEU A 259 5.67 1.98 3.49
C LEU A 259 6.51 0.73 3.23
N PHE A 260 5.89 -0.45 3.28
CA PHE A 260 6.59 -1.70 3.04
C PHE A 260 7.18 -1.79 1.63
N ARG A 261 6.41 -1.36 0.62
CA ARG A 261 6.89 -1.29 -0.77
C ARG A 261 8.04 -0.30 -0.91
N PHE A 262 7.94 0.86 -0.27
CA PHE A 262 8.98 1.87 -0.27
C PHE A 262 10.29 1.34 0.35
N ILE A 263 10.23 0.79 1.56
CA ILE A 263 11.40 0.23 2.27
C ILE A 263 12.11 -0.84 1.45
N LYS A 264 11.35 -1.73 0.79
CA LYS A 264 11.94 -2.76 -0.07
C LYS A 264 12.71 -2.19 -1.26
N LEU A 265 12.24 -1.08 -1.83
CA LEU A 265 12.93 -0.41 -2.95
C LEU A 265 14.21 0.26 -2.47
N GLU A 266 14.17 0.97 -1.32
CA GLU A 266 15.34 1.63 -0.73
C GLU A 266 16.45 0.64 -0.34
N ILE A 267 16.09 -0.49 0.28
CA ILE A 267 17.05 -1.54 0.64
C ILE A 267 17.68 -2.14 -0.63
N SER A 268 16.87 -2.44 -1.65
CA SER A 268 17.38 -2.96 -2.93
C SER A 268 18.35 -1.97 -3.59
N ALA A 269 18.00 -0.68 -3.61
CA ALA A 269 18.83 0.38 -4.19
C ALA A 269 20.15 0.60 -3.45
N SER A 270 20.17 0.39 -2.13
CA SER A 270 21.38 0.48 -1.30
C SER A 270 22.34 -0.67 -1.56
N ILE A 271 21.83 -1.88 -1.81
CA ILE A 271 22.63 -3.08 -2.11
C ILE A 271 23.24 -3.03 -3.51
N SER A 272 22.58 -2.41 -4.50
CA SER A 272 23.12 -2.30 -5.87
C SER A 272 24.21 -1.23 -6.03
N LYS A 273 24.46 -0.42 -5.00
CA LYS A 273 25.48 0.66 -5.01
C LYS A 273 26.75 0.33 -4.21
N GLY A 274 26.80 -0.83 -3.55
CA GLY A 274 27.97 -1.35 -2.83
C GLY A 274 28.53 -2.58 -3.51
#